data_AF-N1W2J8-F1
#
_entry.id   AF-N1W2J8-F1
#
_cell.length_a   1.000
_cell.length_b   1.000
_cell.length_c   1.000
_cell.angle_alpha   90.00
_cell.angle_beta   90.00
_cell.angle_gamma   90.00
#
_symmetry.space_group_name_H-M   'P 1'
#
loop_
_entity.id
_entity.type
_entity.pdbx_description
1 polymer ?
#
loop_
_entity_poly.entity_id
_entity_poly.type
_entity_poly.pdbx_seq_one_letter_code
_entity_poly.pdbx_strand_id
1 'polypeptide(L)' 'MKLNKEWHKEHKMPKNATFDERVHWHLEHQKHCQCAPIPQKLAEQMKEKGIKT' A
#
# COMPACT_ATOMS: atom_id res chain seq x y z
N MET A 1 -9.55 11.71 -5.17
CA MET A 1 -9.78 10.28 -5.48
C MET A 1 -10.76 9.68 -4.46
N LYS A 2 -11.63 8.76 -4.87
CA LYS A 2 -12.73 8.22 -4.04
C LYS A 2 -12.20 7.14 -3.10
N LEU A 3 -12.43 7.30 -1.79
CA LEU A 3 -12.14 6.31 -0.77
C LEU A 3 -13.08 5.11 -0.92
N ASN A 4 -12.52 3.91 -1.13
CA ASN A 4 -13.27 2.66 -1.06
C ASN A 4 -13.36 2.20 0.41
N LYS A 5 -14.43 2.63 1.09
CA LYS A 5 -14.62 2.37 2.53
C LYS A 5 -14.74 0.88 2.86
N GLU A 6 -15.27 0.07 1.95
CA GLU A 6 -15.44 -1.38 2.15
C GLU A 6 -14.08 -2.06 2.13
N TRP A 7 -13.25 -1.76 1.12
CA TRP A 7 -11.89 -2.28 1.04
C TRP A 7 -11.06 -1.94 2.29
N HIS A 8 -11.12 -0.70 2.80
CA HIS A 8 -10.40 -0.33 4.03
C HIS A 8 -10.92 -1.02 5.29
N LYS A 9 -12.18 -1.46 5.32
CA LYS A 9 -12.73 -2.20 6.48
C LYS A 9 -12.18 -3.63 6.51
N GLU A 10 -12.08 -4.27 5.36
CA GLU A 10 -11.59 -5.64 5.21
C GLU A 10 -10.07 -5.72 5.19
N HIS A 11 -9.41 -4.80 4.50
CA HIS A 11 -7.95 -4.73 4.35
C HIS A 11 -7.39 -3.59 5.20
N LYS A 12 -7.40 -3.76 6.52
CA LYS A 12 -6.72 -2.80 7.41
C LYS A 12 -5.22 -3.06 7.42
N MET A 13 -4.43 -2.00 7.31
CA MET A 13 -2.98 -2.14 7.43
C MET A 13 -2.61 -2.61 8.86
N PRO A 14 -1.78 -3.66 9.01
CA PRO A 14 -1.33 -4.12 10.31
C PRO A 14 -0.52 -3.04 11.05
N LYS A 15 -0.68 -2.95 12.38
CA LYS A 15 0.03 -1.95 13.20
C LYS A 15 1.56 -2.09 13.14
N ASN A 16 2.06 -3.32 13.07
CA ASN A 16 3.47 -3.65 12.96
C ASN A 16 3.76 -4.37 11.64
N ALA A 17 3.17 -3.88 10.54
CA ALA A 17 3.37 -4.48 9.22
C ALA A 17 4.86 -4.50 8.85
N THR A 18 5.34 -5.67 8.44
CA THR A 18 6.64 -5.83 7.81
C THR A 18 6.70 -5.07 6.50
N PHE A 19 7.90 -4.93 5.94
CA PHE A 19 8.07 -4.26 4.64
C PHE A 19 7.21 -4.91 3.54
N ASP A 20 7.23 -6.24 3.45
CA ASP A 20 6.51 -6.98 2.42
C ASP A 20 4.98 -6.83 2.55
N GLU A 21 4.45 -6.97 3.76
CA GLU A 21 3.03 -6.72 4.03
C GLU A 21 2.62 -5.30 3.66
N ARG A 22 3.47 -4.33 3.97
CA ARG A 22 3.21 -2.92 3.67
C ARG A 22 3.22 -2.67 2.16
N VAL A 23 4.16 -3.28 1.43
CA VAL A 23 4.21 -3.23 -0.03
C VAL A 23 2.95 -3.84 -0.63
N HIS A 24 2.64 -5.08 -0.26
CA HIS A 24 1.49 -5.81 -0.79
C HIS A 24 0.20 -5.03 -0.54
N TRP A 25 0.01 -4.53 0.67
CA TRP A 25 -1.15 -3.71 1.01
C TRP A 25 -1.28 -2.47 0.11
N HIS A 26 -0.18 -1.74 -0.14
CA HIS A 26 -0.20 -0.54 -0.97
C HIS A 26 -0.45 -0.86 -2.45
N LEU A 27 0.07 -1.97 -2.97
CA LEU A 27 -0.19 -2.41 -4.35
C LEU A 27 -1.66 -2.75 -4.55
N GLU A 28 -2.27 -3.48 -3.60
CA GLU A 28 -3.71 -3.78 -3.64
C GLU A 28 -4.54 -2.52 -3.42
N HIS A 29 -4.11 -1.63 -2.52
CA HIS A 29 -4.74 -0.32 -2.32
C HIS A 29 -4.80 0.45 -3.63
N GLN A 30 -3.71 0.59 -4.38
CA GLN A 30 -3.74 1.31 -5.68
C GLN A 30 -4.74 0.71 -6.69
N LYS A 31 -4.99 -0.61 -6.65
CA LYS A 31 -5.97 -1.29 -7.53
C LYS A 31 -7.41 -1.05 -7.09
N HIS A 32 -7.70 -1.05 -5.79
CA HIS A 32 -9.07 -1.02 -5.26
C HIS A 32 -9.50 0.35 -4.70
N CYS A 33 -8.54 1.18 -4.31
CA CYS A 33 -8.71 2.45 -3.63
C CYS A 33 -7.51 3.40 -3.85
N GLN A 34 -7.67 4.40 -4.70
CA GLN A 34 -6.59 5.35 -4.98
C GLN A 34 -6.65 6.56 -4.03
N CYS A 35 -7.15 6.42 -2.79
CA CYS A 35 -7.36 7.59 -1.93
C CYS A 35 -6.05 8.25 -1.49
N ALA A 36 -4.95 7.50 -1.47
CA ALA A 36 -3.61 7.97 -1.13
C ALA A 36 -2.54 7.24 -1.96
N PRO A 37 -1.47 7.92 -2.39
CA PRO A 37 -0.34 7.30 -3.07
C PRO A 37 0.56 6.49 -2.10
N ILE A 38 1.46 5.68 -2.66
CA ILE A 38 2.47 4.94 -1.88
C ILE A 38 3.40 5.95 -1.17
N PRO A 39 3.65 5.82 0.14
CA PRO A 39 4.57 6.69 0.86
C PRO A 39 5.95 6.72 0.22
N GLN A 40 6.55 7.90 0.10
CA GLN A 40 7.84 8.07 -0.59
C GLN A 40 8.94 7.13 -0.06
N LYS A 41 9.11 7.06 1.26
CA LYS A 41 10.09 6.15 1.89
C LYS A 41 9.87 4.69 1.51
N LEU A 42 8.60 4.25 1.43
CA LEU A 42 8.27 2.88 1.04
C LEU A 42 8.58 2.66 -0.45
N ALA A 43 8.24 3.61 -1.30
CA ALA A 43 8.53 3.57 -2.73
C ALA A 43 10.05 3.56 -3.02
N GLU A 44 10.84 4.33 -2.27
CA GLU A 44 12.30 4.30 -2.34
C GLU A 44 12.84 2.92 -1.97
N GLN A 45 12.40 2.35 -0.85
CA GLN A 45 12.79 1.00 -0.42
C GLN A 45 12.35 -0.09 -1.42
N MET A 46 11.19 0.07 -2.07
CA MET A 46 10.73 -0.82 -3.15
C MET A 46 11.66 -0.75 -4.35
N LYS A 47 12.04 0.47 -4.76
CA LYS A 47 12.97 0.69 -5.87
C LYS A 47 14.35 0.09 -5.58
N GLU A 48 14.87 0.27 -4.37
CA GLU A 48 16.14 -0.34 -3.93
C GLU A 48 16.11 -1.87 -3.99
N LYS A 49 14.95 -2.47 -3.72
CA LYS A 49 14.74 -3.92 -3.78
C LYS A 49 14.32 -4.44 -5.16
N GLY A 50 14.24 -3.57 -6.17
CA GLY A 50 13.85 -3.95 -7.54
C GLY A 50 12.35 -4.29 -7.69
N ILE A 51 11.51 -3.89 -6.75
CA ILE A 51 10.06 -4.09 -6.81
C ILE A 51 9.46 -2.99 -7.69
N LYS A 52 8.78 -3.39 -8.78
CA LYS A 52 8.09 -2.45 -9.67
C LYS A 52 6.78 -2.00 -9.02
N THR A 53 6.67 -0.70 -8.75
CA THR A 53 5.46 0.01 -8.30
C THR A 53 4.62 0.47 -9.48
#